data_AF-A0A034W9N4-F1
#
_entry.id   AF-A0A034W9N4-F1
#
_cell.length_a   1.000
_cell.length_b   1.000
_cell.length_c   1.000
_cell.angle_alpha   90.00
_cell.angle_beta   90.00
_cell.angle_gamma   90.00
#
_symmetry.space_group_name_H-M   'P 1'
#
loop_
_entity.id
_entity.type
_entity.pdbx_description
1 polymer ?
#
loop_
_entity_poly.entity_id
_entity_poly.type
_entity_poly.pdbx_seq_one_letter_code
_entity_poly.pdbx_strand_id
1 'polypeptide(L)'
;SGSTDCSMDKIAYIQKTYEIMEEMLKEHPYVCGEDLTIADLCCVATITSVDEVAPIDEFKFPKLLAWMKRLSELPNYQKINQEGADELKKVFKEILTNNRTKQK
;
A
#
# COMPACT_ATOMS: atom_id res chain seq x y z
N SER A 1 14.81 -22.38 8.91
CA SER A 1 14.35 -21.41 9.93
C SER A 1 14.67 -19.94 9.61
N GLY A 2 15.31 -19.58 8.49
CA GLY A 2 15.56 -18.16 8.13
C GLY A 2 14.50 -17.49 7.24
N SER A 3 13.49 -18.23 6.73
CA SER A 3 12.52 -17.69 5.76
C SER A 3 11.37 -16.90 6.39
N THR A 4 10.97 -17.22 7.62
CA THR A 4 9.85 -16.56 8.31
C THR A 4 10.27 -15.24 8.96
N ASP A 5 11.47 -15.23 9.55
CA ASP A 5 12.04 -14.05 10.23
C ASP A 5 12.21 -12.87 9.25
N CYS A 6 12.86 -13.13 8.10
CA CYS A 6 13.02 -12.15 7.03
C CYS A 6 11.68 -11.70 6.38
N SER A 7 10.59 -12.46 6.54
CA SER A 7 9.27 -12.09 5.98
C SER A 7 8.48 -11.16 6.92
N MET A 8 8.59 -11.37 8.23
CA MET A 8 7.97 -10.49 9.23
C MET A 8 8.62 -9.11 9.21
N ASP A 9 9.94 -9.05 9.04
CA ASP A 9 10.67 -7.78 8.89
C ASP A 9 10.16 -6.98 7.69
N LYS A 10 9.89 -7.64 6.55
CA LYS A 10 9.39 -6.97 5.33
C LYS A 10 7.99 -6.38 5.53
N ILE A 11 7.09 -7.12 6.18
CA ILE A 11 5.75 -6.61 6.50
C ILE A 11 5.87 -5.43 7.48
N ALA A 12 6.73 -5.54 8.48
CA ALA A 12 7.00 -4.44 9.42
C ALA A 12 7.55 -3.19 8.71
N TYR A 13 8.45 -3.35 7.73
CA TYR A 13 8.94 -2.23 6.91
C TYR A 13 7.82 -1.57 6.11
N ILE A 14 6.89 -2.34 5.54
CA ILE A 14 5.72 -1.78 4.85
C ILE A 14 4.82 -1.04 5.85
N GLN A 15 4.54 -1.61 7.02
CA GLN A 15 3.75 -0.93 8.05
C GLN A 15 4.42 0.37 8.54
N LYS A 16 5.76 0.42 8.53
CA LYS A 16 6.50 1.65 8.83
C LYS A 16 6.30 2.74 7.77
N THR A 17 6.09 2.37 6.50
CA THR A 17 5.78 3.38 5.47
C THR A 17 4.41 4.00 5.70
N TYR A 18 3.44 3.27 6.26
CA TYR A 18 2.14 3.84 6.63
C TYR A 18 2.27 4.89 7.73
N GLU A 19 3.15 4.69 8.71
CA GLU A 19 3.45 5.71 9.72
C GLU A 19 4.05 6.98 9.10
N ILE A 20 4.94 6.82 8.10
CA ILE A 20 5.52 7.96 7.39
C ILE A 20 4.44 8.71 6.59
N MET A 21 3.58 7.98 5.87
CA MET A 21 2.48 8.59 5.10
C MET A 21 1.48 9.32 6.00
N GLU A 22 1.12 8.73 7.13
CA GLU A 22 0.20 9.32 8.10
C GLU A 22 0.74 10.65 8.69
N GLU A 23 2.07 10.77 8.86
CA GLU A 23 2.72 12.01 9.27
C GLU A 23 2.82 13.02 8.12
N MET A 24 3.17 12.59 6.90
CA MET A 24 3.23 13.51 5.74
C MET A 24 1.86 14.13 5.42
N LEU A 25 0.77 13.38 5.61
CA LEU A 25 -0.60 13.80 5.37
C LEU A 25 -1.25 14.50 6.57
N LYS A 26 -0.45 14.83 7.60
CA LYS A 26 -0.96 15.38 8.86
C LYS A 26 -1.54 16.78 8.71
N GLU A 27 -0.83 17.64 7.98
CA GLU A 27 -1.19 19.05 7.83
C GLU A 27 -1.92 19.33 6.51
N HIS A 28 -1.75 18.47 5.51
CA HIS A 28 -2.22 18.72 4.15
C HIS A 28 -2.91 17.50 3.52
N PRO A 29 -3.85 17.71 2.58
CA PRO A 29 -4.59 16.62 1.94
C PRO A 29 -3.74 15.75 1.01
N TYR A 30 -2.64 16.25 0.46
CA TYR A 30 -1.75 15.53 -0.45
C TYR A 30 -0.31 15.52 0.06
N VAL A 31 0.51 14.62 -0.50
CA VAL A 31 1.89 14.37 -0.04
C VAL A 31 2.77 15.63 -0.10
N CYS A 32 2.51 16.53 -1.05
CA CYS A 32 3.29 17.75 -1.25
C CYS A 32 2.50 19.05 -0.95
N GLY A 33 1.44 18.98 -0.14
CA GLY A 33 0.65 20.14 0.25
C GLY A 33 -0.80 20.07 -0.20
N GLU A 34 -1.35 21.21 -0.63
CA GLU A 34 -2.78 21.37 -0.92
C GLU A 34 -3.22 20.76 -2.25
N ASP A 35 -2.29 20.55 -3.18
CA ASP A 35 -2.59 20.14 -4.54
C ASP A 35 -2.09 18.71 -4.84
N LEU A 36 -2.83 18.02 -5.70
CA LEU A 36 -2.43 16.72 -6.23
C LEU A 36 -1.14 16.86 -7.04
N THR A 37 -0.17 15.99 -6.78
CA THR A 37 1.08 15.94 -7.55
C THR A 37 1.40 14.52 -8.03
N ILE A 38 2.48 14.38 -8.80
CA ILE A 38 3.02 13.06 -9.16
C ILE A 38 3.47 12.24 -7.94
N ALA A 39 3.80 12.89 -6.82
CA ALA A 39 4.18 12.19 -5.60
C ALA A 39 3.02 11.34 -5.07
N ASP A 40 1.80 11.88 -5.10
CA ASP A 40 0.60 11.15 -4.68
C ASP A 40 0.35 9.92 -5.54
N LEU A 41 0.43 10.08 -6.86
CA LEU A 41 0.22 8.99 -7.81
C LEU A 41 1.29 7.89 -7.67
N CYS A 42 2.55 8.28 -7.43
CA CYS A 42 3.65 7.35 -7.22
C CYS A 42 3.49 6.56 -5.91
N CYS A 43 3.17 7.26 -4.81
CA CYS A 43 2.99 6.64 -3.50
C CYS A 43 1.76 5.73 -3.48
N VAL A 44 0.63 6.17 -4.05
CA VAL A 44 -0.62 5.40 -3.97
C VAL A 44 -0.51 4.08 -4.72
N ALA A 45 0.14 4.08 -5.89
CA ALA A 45 0.36 2.87 -6.67
C ALA A 45 1.14 1.81 -5.89
N THR A 46 2.14 2.25 -5.12
CA THR A 46 2.93 1.35 -4.28
C THR A 46 2.10 0.83 -3.10
N ILE A 47 1.39 1.70 -2.39
CA ILE A 47 0.61 1.34 -1.20
C ILE A 47 -0.53 0.39 -1.55
N THR A 48 -1.31 0.70 -2.59
CA THR A 48 -2.43 -0.15 -3.04
C THR A 48 -1.96 -1.49 -3.54
N SER A 49 -0.71 -1.66 -3.95
CA SER A 49 -0.21 -2.96 -4.46
C SER A 49 0.11 -3.96 -3.35
N VAL A 50 0.28 -3.51 -2.11
CA VAL A 50 0.77 -4.35 -0.99
C VAL A 50 -0.13 -4.36 0.24
N ASP A 51 -1.23 -3.59 0.24
CA ASP A 51 -2.16 -3.43 1.34
C ASP A 51 -2.86 -4.74 1.79
N GLU A 52 -3.03 -5.73 0.92
CA GLU A 52 -3.54 -7.07 1.32
C GLU A 52 -2.51 -7.89 2.11
N VAL A 53 -1.21 -7.66 1.86
CA VAL A 53 -0.11 -8.39 2.51
C VAL A 53 0.25 -7.74 3.84
N ALA A 54 0.19 -6.41 3.88
CA ALA A 54 0.38 -5.60 5.06
C ALA A 54 -0.90 -4.76 5.27
N PRO A 55 -1.92 -5.30 5.96
CA PRO A 55 -3.16 -4.58 6.20
C PRO A 55 -2.94 -3.23 6.88
N ILE A 56 -3.66 -2.21 6.39
CA ILE A 56 -3.67 -0.88 6.97
C ILE A 56 -4.65 -0.89 8.15
N ASP A 57 -4.17 -0.54 9.33
CA ASP A 57 -5.02 -0.32 10.51
C ASP A 57 -5.75 1.01 10.38
N GLU A 58 -7.07 0.95 10.20
CA GLU A 58 -7.91 2.13 9.99
C GLU A 58 -7.97 3.10 11.18
N PHE A 59 -7.77 2.59 12.40
CA PHE A 59 -7.76 3.42 13.61
C PHE A 59 -6.41 4.11 13.79
N LYS A 60 -5.33 3.48 13.34
CA LYS A 60 -3.97 4.02 13.41
C LYS A 60 -3.65 4.98 12.26
N PHE A 61 -4.23 4.76 11.07
CA PHE A 61 -3.88 5.49 9.85
C PHE A 61 -5.08 6.16 9.13
N PRO A 62 -5.87 6.99 9.85
CA PRO A 62 -7.07 7.59 9.27
C PRO A 62 -6.77 8.59 8.14
N LYS A 63 -5.64 9.31 8.17
CA LYS A 63 -5.30 10.28 7.12
C LYS A 63 -4.81 9.59 5.86
N LEU A 64 -4.03 8.52 6.01
CA LEU A 64 -3.66 7.65 4.90
C LEU A 64 -4.91 7.12 4.18
N LEU A 65 -5.90 6.60 4.92
CA LEU A 65 -7.15 6.12 4.32
C LEU A 65 -7.96 7.23 3.67
N ALA A 66 -8.06 8.41 4.30
CA ALA A 66 -8.73 9.56 3.69
C ALA A 66 -8.07 10.00 2.38
N TRP A 67 -6.73 9.97 2.33
CA TRP A 67 -5.97 10.24 1.11
C TRP A 67 -6.17 9.18 0.03
N MET A 68 -6.12 7.89 0.37
CA MET A 68 -6.42 6.81 -0.58
C MET A 68 -7.84 6.95 -1.15
N LYS A 69 -8.82 7.24 -0.30
CA LYS A 69 -10.21 7.48 -0.73
C LYS A 69 -10.29 8.67 -1.69
N ARG A 70 -9.65 9.79 -1.38
CA ARG A 70 -9.63 10.97 -2.25
C ARG A 70 -9.03 10.65 -3.63
N LEU A 71 -7.93 9.90 -3.67
CA LEU A 71 -7.31 9.50 -4.94
C LEU A 71 -8.18 8.52 -5.73
N SER A 72 -8.93 7.64 -5.05
CA SER A 72 -9.86 6.71 -5.71
C SER A 72 -11.02 7.41 -6.44
N GLU A 73 -11.32 8.66 -6.06
CA GLU A 73 -12.37 9.49 -6.69
C GLU A 73 -11.86 10.21 -7.95
N LEU A 74 -10.56 10.13 -8.28
CA LEU A 74 -10.02 10.75 -9.48
C LEU A 74 -10.56 10.10 -10.77
N PRO A 75 -10.77 10.89 -11.83
CA PRO A 75 -11.19 10.35 -13.12
C PRO A 75 -10.24 9.26 -13.60
N ASN A 76 -10.80 8.12 -13.99
CA ASN A 76 -10.08 6.94 -14.49
C ASN A 76 -9.14 6.23 -13.49
N TYR A 77 -9.14 6.58 -12.20
CA TYR A 77 -8.27 5.94 -11.19
C TYR A 77 -8.34 4.41 -11.22
N GLN A 78 -9.55 3.87 -11.35
CA GLN A 78 -9.79 2.43 -11.45
C GLN A 78 -8.92 1.77 -12.53
N LYS A 79 -8.94 2.34 -13.74
CA LYS A 79 -8.23 1.81 -14.90
C LYS A 79 -6.72 2.02 -14.84
N ILE A 80 -6.27 3.16 -14.30
CA ILE A 80 -4.84 3.52 -14.32
C ILE A 80 -4.06 2.99 -13.12
N ASN A 81 -4.74 2.61 -12.03
CA ASN A 81 -4.09 2.11 -10.82
C ASN A 81 -4.75 0.86 -10.24
N GLN A 82 -6.04 0.91 -9.89
CA GLN A 82 -6.67 -0.14 -9.08
C GLN A 82 -6.63 -1.52 -9.77
N GLU A 83 -6.94 -1.58 -11.07
CA GLU A 83 -6.90 -2.83 -11.84
C GLU A 83 -5.51 -3.48 -11.82
N GLY A 84 -4.46 -2.69 -12.04
CA GLY A 84 -3.07 -3.18 -12.01
C GLY A 84 -2.62 -3.59 -10.61
N ALA A 85 -3.03 -2.85 -9.57
CA ALA A 85 -2.77 -3.21 -8.18
C ALA A 85 -3.44 -4.56 -7.84
N ASP A 86 -4.69 -4.76 -8.24
CA ASP A 86 -5.43 -5.99 -7.99
C ASP A 86 -4.84 -7.20 -8.74
N GLU A 87 -4.35 -7.00 -9.97
CA GLU A 87 -3.60 -8.02 -10.71
C GLU A 87 -2.30 -8.40 -10.00
N LEU A 88 -1.54 -7.42 -9.53
CA LEU A 88 -0.28 -7.67 -8.83
C LEU A 88 -0.50 -8.38 -7.50
N LYS A 89 -1.56 -8.04 -6.74
CA LYS A 89 -1.95 -8.75 -5.51
C LYS A 89 -2.20 -10.23 -5.76
N LYS A 90 -2.91 -10.57 -6.84
CA LYS A 90 -3.18 -11.97 -7.23
C LYS A 90 -1.87 -12.72 -7.49
N VAL A 91 -0.99 -12.15 -8.31
CA VAL A 91 0.34 -12.73 -8.61
C VAL A 91 1.15 -12.93 -7.32
N PHE A 92 1.15 -11.93 -6.44
CA PHE A 92 1.90 -11.99 -5.19
C PHE A 92 1.38 -13.10 -4.26
N LYS A 93 0.05 -13.21 -4.11
CA LYS A 93 -0.60 -14.25 -3.33
C LYS A 93 -0.32 -15.65 -3.86
N GLU A 94 -0.33 -15.82 -5.19
CA GLU A 94 0.02 -17.08 -5.84
C GLU A 94 1.48 -17.47 -5.57
N ILE A 95 2.42 -16.54 -5.74
CA ILE A 95 3.85 -16.76 -5.46
C ILE A 95 4.07 -17.14 -3.99
N LEU A 96 3.46 -16.41 -3.05
CA LEU A 96 3.58 -16.72 -1.61
C LEU A 96 3.03 -18.11 -1.29
N THR A 97 1.91 -18.49 -1.88
CA THR A 97 1.29 -19.80 -1.68
C THR A 97 2.21 -20.90 -2.22
N ASN A 98 2.72 -20.75 -3.44
CA ASN A 98 3.63 -21.70 -4.08
C ASN A 98 4.96 -21.87 -3.32
N ASN A 99 5.48 -20.77 -2.74
CA ASN A 99 6.71 -20.84 -1.94
C ASN A 99 6.51 -21.61 -0.63
N ARG A 100 5.32 -21.52 -0.01
CA ARG A 100 4.99 -22.27 1.21
C ARG A 100 4.79 -23.76 0.93
N THR A 101 4.24 -24.12 -0.23
CA THR A 101 4.03 -25.54 -0.60
C THR A 101 5.33 -26.23 -1.00
N LYS A 102 6.26 -25.54 -1.67
CA LYS A 102 7.61 -26.08 -1.99
C LYS A 102 8.52 -26.29 -0.77
N GLN A 103 8.23 -25.66 0.36
CA GLN A 103 8.98 -25.82 1.61
C GLN A 103 8.45 -26.94 2.52
N LYS A 104 7.33 -27.58 2.14
CA LYS A 104 6.81 -28.79 2.79
C LYS A 104 7.29 -30.03 2.04
#